data_AF-A0A2G9TWU2-F1
#
_entry.id   AF-A0A2G9TWU2-F1
#
_cell.length_a   1.000
_cell.length_b   1.000
_cell.length_c   1.000
_cell.angle_alpha   90.00
_cell.angle_beta   90.00
_cell.angle_gamma   90.00
#
_symmetry.space_group_name_H-M   'P 1'
#
loop_
_entity.id
_entity.type
_entity.pdbx_description
1 polymer ?
#
loop_
_entity_poly.entity_id
_entity_poly.type
_entity_poly.pdbx_seq_one_letter_code
_entity_poly.pdbx_strand_id
1 'polypeptide(L)'
;MDWLLLPKDRRPGLITAYLDQPDSAGHYQLDERDIKDQIAQLDDRLRYLIERLDAEGLLACINLVLISDHGMQKTNNTQYFSKLLRDPNIITASGVIGRIHKYKSTASVEQLMKPFACEKGNRWKVYSRSSMATRKHYQKIARVGDVVVQGQPGTSFYSDPSKDYHLSGDHGYDFINPSMQTVFFAMGPSIKRGAVMPAFQNIEYLNLFLENFDIKLQICLACRKMFQTMEHSD
;
A
#
# COMPACT_ATOMS: atom_id res chain seq x y z
N MET A 1 5.80 -19.82 15.92
CA MET A 1 5.99 -20.07 17.36
C MET A 1 7.42 -20.46 17.68
N ASP A 2 8.01 -21.41 16.98
CA ASP A 2 9.36 -21.94 17.29
C ASP A 2 10.45 -20.88 17.48
N TRP A 3 10.48 -19.83 16.66
CA TRP A 3 11.42 -18.71 16.84
C TRP A 3 11.29 -18.02 18.20
N LEU A 4 10.07 -17.86 18.73
CA LEU A 4 9.82 -17.24 20.03
C LEU A 4 10.21 -18.16 21.20
N LEU A 5 10.33 -19.47 20.96
CA LEU A 5 10.71 -20.47 21.95
C LEU A 5 12.22 -20.78 21.95
N LEU A 6 12.99 -20.16 21.04
CA LEU A 6 14.44 -20.29 21.03
C LEU A 6 15.06 -19.80 22.36
N PRO A 7 16.26 -20.33 22.71
CA PRO A 7 17.09 -19.77 23.78
C PRO A 7 17.30 -18.26 23.63
N LYS A 8 17.44 -17.55 24.76
CA LYS A 8 17.45 -16.08 24.81
C LYS A 8 18.49 -15.44 23.88
N ASP A 9 19.65 -16.05 23.76
CA ASP A 9 20.78 -15.62 22.91
C ASP A 9 20.52 -15.78 21.40
N ARG A 10 19.51 -16.57 21.02
CA ARG A 10 19.14 -16.86 19.63
C ARG A 10 17.73 -16.40 19.25
N ARG A 11 16.95 -15.96 20.24
CA ARG A 11 15.55 -15.53 20.04
C ARG A 11 15.51 -14.16 19.36
N PRO A 12 14.84 -14.02 18.20
CA PRO A 12 14.75 -12.73 17.52
C PRO A 12 13.89 -11.73 18.33
N GLY A 13 14.29 -10.46 18.33
CA GLY A 13 13.53 -9.36 18.93
C GLY A 13 12.42 -8.81 18.02
N LEU A 14 12.55 -8.98 16.71
CA LEU A 14 11.55 -8.58 15.70
C LEU A 14 11.23 -9.78 14.81
N ILE A 15 9.94 -10.05 14.65
CA ILE A 15 9.42 -11.05 13.73
C ILE A 15 8.38 -10.37 12.84
N THR A 16 8.53 -10.51 11.53
CA THR A 16 7.54 -10.07 10.56
C THR A 16 6.95 -11.28 9.85
N ALA A 17 5.63 -11.31 9.73
CA ALA A 17 4.92 -12.30 8.93
C ALA A 17 4.03 -11.57 7.91
N TYR A 18 3.94 -12.14 6.72
CA TYR A 18 3.12 -11.62 5.62
C TYR A 18 2.12 -12.69 5.21
N LEU A 19 0.89 -12.26 4.95
CA LEU A 19 -0.20 -13.08 4.43
C LEU A 19 -0.70 -12.37 3.17
N ASP A 20 -0.84 -13.10 2.07
CA ASP A 20 -1.23 -12.56 0.76
C ASP A 20 -2.74 -12.31 0.64
N GLN A 21 -3.52 -12.81 1.59
CA GLN A 21 -4.96 -12.60 1.64
C GLN A 21 -5.30 -11.39 2.52
N PRO A 22 -6.38 -10.65 2.22
CA PRO A 22 -7.39 -10.94 1.19
C PRO A 22 -7.07 -10.31 -0.18
N ASP A 23 -5.83 -9.86 -0.43
CA ASP A 23 -5.46 -9.15 -1.66
C ASP A 23 -5.69 -9.98 -2.93
N SER A 24 -5.15 -11.20 -2.96
CA SER A 24 -5.36 -12.14 -4.06
C SER A 24 -6.84 -12.36 -4.39
N ALA A 25 -7.70 -12.52 -3.37
CA ALA A 25 -9.15 -12.65 -3.58
C ALA A 25 -9.80 -11.34 -4.05
N GLY A 26 -9.28 -10.18 -3.66
CA GLY A 26 -9.72 -8.89 -4.17
C GLY A 26 -9.40 -8.69 -5.66
N HIS A 27 -8.23 -9.16 -6.10
CA HIS A 27 -7.80 -9.07 -7.49
C HIS A 27 -8.60 -9.95 -8.46
N TYR A 28 -9.04 -11.12 -7.99
CA TYR A 28 -9.68 -12.16 -8.81
C TYR A 28 -11.06 -12.58 -8.27
N GLN A 29 -11.79 -11.64 -7.67
CA GLN A 29 -13.10 -11.86 -7.10
C GLN A 29 -14.08 -12.36 -8.15
N LEU A 30 -14.65 -13.55 -7.93
CA LEU A 30 -15.69 -14.15 -8.76
C LEU A 30 -17.06 -14.15 -8.06
N ASP A 31 -17.07 -14.29 -6.74
CA ASP A 31 -18.26 -14.28 -5.89
C ASP A 31 -18.19 -13.15 -4.85
N GLU A 32 -19.35 -12.64 -4.41
CA GLU A 32 -19.41 -11.60 -3.38
C GLU A 32 -18.82 -12.04 -2.03
N ARG A 33 -18.76 -13.37 -1.78
CA ARG A 33 -18.24 -13.94 -0.54
C ARG A 33 -16.74 -14.19 -0.53
N ASP A 34 -16.06 -14.23 -1.67
CA ASP A 34 -14.63 -14.61 -1.75
C ASP A 34 -13.75 -13.86 -0.74
N ILE A 35 -13.88 -12.53 -0.71
CA ILE A 35 -13.13 -11.67 0.21
C ILE A 35 -13.51 -11.95 1.67
N LYS A 36 -14.80 -12.16 1.94
CA LYS A 36 -15.30 -12.43 3.30
C LYS A 36 -14.77 -13.76 3.82
N ASP A 37 -14.75 -14.78 2.98
CA ASP A 37 -14.27 -16.12 3.34
C ASP A 37 -12.75 -16.12 3.58
N GLN A 38 -11.99 -15.33 2.82
CA GLN A 38 -10.56 -15.12 3.09
C GLN A 38 -10.31 -14.34 4.38
N ILE A 39 -11.11 -13.31 4.67
CA ILE A 39 -11.03 -12.60 5.94
C ILE A 39 -11.31 -13.55 7.12
N ALA A 40 -12.31 -14.43 7.03
CA ALA A 40 -12.58 -15.42 8.07
C ALA A 40 -11.40 -16.37 8.30
N GLN A 41 -10.73 -16.83 7.22
CA GLN A 41 -9.53 -17.65 7.35
C GLN A 41 -8.35 -16.92 7.99
N LEU A 42 -8.19 -15.62 7.72
CA LEU A 42 -7.16 -14.80 8.36
C LEU A 42 -7.44 -14.62 9.85
N ASP A 43 -8.71 -14.41 10.21
CA ASP A 43 -9.16 -14.33 11.60
C ASP A 43 -8.85 -15.62 12.37
N ASP A 44 -9.14 -16.79 11.78
CA ASP A 44 -8.80 -18.09 12.36
C ASP A 44 -7.28 -18.27 12.60
N ARG A 45 -6.45 -17.79 11.66
CA ARG A 45 -4.99 -17.84 11.80
C ARG A 45 -4.48 -16.90 12.90
N LEU A 46 -5.07 -15.71 13.00
CA LEU A 46 -4.74 -14.75 14.05
C LEU A 46 -5.15 -15.29 15.42
N ARG A 47 -6.35 -15.87 15.51
CA ARG A 47 -6.84 -16.55 16.71
C ARG A 47 -5.88 -17.66 17.14
N TYR A 48 -5.48 -18.54 16.22
CA TYR A 48 -4.49 -19.57 16.51
C TYR A 48 -3.18 -18.98 17.07
N LEU A 49 -2.65 -17.92 16.46
CA LEU A 49 -1.44 -17.26 16.96
C LEU A 49 -1.62 -16.73 18.38
N ILE A 50 -2.72 -16.00 18.65
CA ILE A 50 -3.01 -15.41 19.96
C ILE A 50 -3.19 -16.51 21.02
N GLU A 51 -3.95 -17.55 20.74
CA GLU A 51 -4.16 -18.69 21.64
C GLU A 51 -2.82 -19.40 21.96
N ARG A 52 -1.95 -19.57 20.96
CA ARG A 52 -0.61 -20.14 21.19
C ARG A 52 0.30 -19.22 21.99
N LEU A 53 0.25 -17.91 21.76
CA LEU A 53 1.01 -16.95 22.56
C LEU A 53 0.56 -16.95 24.02
N ASP A 54 -0.74 -17.07 24.28
CA ASP A 54 -1.30 -17.13 25.63
C ASP A 54 -0.91 -18.43 26.33
N ALA A 55 -1.06 -19.58 25.66
CA ALA A 55 -0.70 -20.89 26.20
C ALA A 55 0.78 -21.01 26.59
N GLU A 56 1.67 -20.30 25.90
CA GLU A 56 3.11 -20.24 26.23
C GLU A 56 3.46 -19.11 27.22
N GLY A 57 2.47 -18.38 27.73
CA GLY A 57 2.65 -17.26 28.66
C GLY A 57 3.34 -16.03 28.05
N LEU A 58 3.35 -15.91 26.71
CA LEU A 58 4.05 -14.87 25.97
C LEU A 58 3.16 -13.68 25.60
N LEU A 59 1.83 -13.83 25.61
CA LEU A 59 0.90 -12.81 25.13
C LEU A 59 1.05 -11.48 25.89
N ALA A 60 1.34 -11.52 27.20
CA ALA A 60 1.57 -10.34 28.02
C ALA A 60 2.95 -9.67 27.82
N CYS A 61 3.88 -10.33 27.11
CA CYS A 61 5.26 -9.89 26.95
C CYS A 61 5.57 -9.37 25.54
N ILE A 62 4.67 -9.55 24.58
CA ILE A 62 4.89 -9.23 23.17
C ILE A 62 4.02 -8.05 22.76
N ASN A 63 4.62 -7.12 22.00
CA ASN A 63 3.88 -6.16 21.21
C ASN A 63 3.53 -6.80 19.86
N LEU A 64 2.24 -7.04 19.61
CA LEU A 64 1.69 -7.53 18.36
C LEU A 64 1.07 -6.37 17.59
N VAL A 65 1.49 -6.19 16.35
CA VAL A 65 0.97 -5.14 15.46
C VAL A 65 0.48 -5.79 14.16
N LEU A 66 -0.77 -5.54 13.81
CA LEU A 66 -1.42 -5.99 12.59
C LEU A 66 -1.69 -4.77 11.69
N ILE A 67 -1.15 -4.79 10.48
CA ILE A 67 -1.28 -3.72 9.49
C ILE A 67 -1.64 -4.28 8.13
N SER A 68 -2.21 -3.44 7.28
CA SER A 68 -2.27 -3.66 5.83
C SER A 68 -1.37 -2.65 5.11
N ASP A 69 -0.84 -3.02 3.96
CA ASP A 69 -0.04 -2.17 3.09
C ASP A 69 -0.89 -1.23 2.22
N HIS A 70 -2.05 -1.71 1.76
CA HIS A 70 -3.08 -0.92 1.06
C HIS A 70 -4.49 -1.49 1.25
N GLY A 71 -5.48 -0.77 0.72
CA GLY A 71 -6.84 -1.27 0.53
C GLY A 71 -7.05 -1.90 -0.86
N MET A 72 -8.31 -2.04 -1.27
CA MET A 72 -8.68 -2.70 -2.54
C MET A 72 -9.88 -1.99 -3.17
N GLN A 73 -9.91 -1.88 -4.50
CA GLN A 73 -10.97 -1.21 -5.25
C GLN A 73 -11.37 -2.02 -6.48
N LYS A 74 -12.68 -2.31 -6.62
CA LYS A 74 -13.23 -2.93 -7.84
C LYS A 74 -12.93 -2.10 -9.08
N THR A 75 -12.47 -2.75 -10.14
CA THR A 75 -12.12 -2.18 -11.45
C THR A 75 -13.26 -2.40 -12.44
N ASN A 76 -13.59 -1.36 -13.21
CA ASN A 76 -14.65 -1.44 -14.22
C ASN A 76 -14.39 -0.55 -15.45
N ASN A 77 -13.21 0.06 -15.54
CA ASN A 77 -12.83 0.95 -16.61
C ASN A 77 -11.38 0.68 -17.01
N THR A 78 -11.18 0.04 -18.16
CA THR A 78 -9.83 -0.27 -18.67
C THR A 78 -9.47 0.61 -19.86
N GLN A 79 -8.30 1.23 -19.79
CA GLN A 79 -7.73 2.06 -20.85
C GLN A 79 -6.46 1.40 -21.40
N TYR A 80 -6.22 1.56 -22.70
CA TYR A 80 -5.08 0.95 -23.39
C TYR A 80 -4.17 2.02 -23.99
N PHE A 81 -2.90 2.02 -23.62
CA PHE A 81 -1.93 2.98 -24.14
C PHE A 81 -1.80 2.91 -25.66
N SER A 82 -1.83 1.72 -26.24
CA SER A 82 -1.80 1.48 -27.69
C SER A 82 -2.94 2.15 -28.48
N LYS A 83 -4.06 2.47 -27.83
CA LYS A 83 -5.17 3.20 -28.46
C LYS A 83 -4.96 4.73 -28.42
N LEU A 84 -4.18 5.22 -27.47
CA LEU A 84 -3.98 6.65 -27.19
C LEU A 84 -2.64 7.18 -27.72
N LEU A 85 -1.63 6.31 -27.80
CA LEU A 85 -0.27 6.63 -28.19
C LEU A 85 0.21 5.63 -29.25
N ARG A 86 0.82 6.14 -30.32
CA ARG A 86 1.40 5.36 -31.42
C ARG A 86 2.89 5.63 -31.60
N ASP A 87 3.60 5.77 -30.49
CA ASP A 87 5.06 5.97 -30.49
C ASP A 87 5.75 4.66 -30.06
N PRO A 88 6.49 3.98 -30.95
CA PRO A 88 7.18 2.73 -30.60
C PRO A 88 8.41 2.95 -29.69
N ASN A 89 8.83 4.20 -29.48
CA ASN A 89 10.01 4.55 -28.70
C ASN A 89 9.69 4.98 -27.25
N ILE A 90 8.47 4.72 -26.79
CA ILE A 90 8.09 4.82 -25.38
C ILE A 90 7.98 3.43 -24.75
N ILE A 91 8.17 3.37 -23.44
CA ILE A 91 7.90 2.17 -22.63
C ILE A 91 6.76 2.53 -21.67
N THR A 92 5.73 1.70 -21.62
CA THR A 92 4.60 1.89 -20.71
C THR A 92 4.65 0.88 -19.58
N ALA A 93 4.28 1.31 -18.37
CA ALA A 93 4.04 0.44 -17.24
C ALA A 93 2.54 0.46 -16.90
N SER A 94 1.93 -0.72 -16.92
CA SER A 94 0.52 -0.95 -16.61
C SER A 94 0.19 -0.80 -15.11
N GLY A 95 -1.10 -0.70 -14.81
CA GLY A 95 -1.68 -0.61 -13.46
C GLY A 95 -2.66 0.54 -13.34
N VAL A 96 -3.17 0.79 -12.14
CA VAL A 96 -4.05 1.95 -11.86
C VAL A 96 -3.31 3.29 -11.90
N ILE A 97 -1.99 3.25 -11.71
CA ILE A 97 -1.06 4.35 -11.96
C ILE A 97 -0.22 3.99 -13.19
N GLY A 98 -0.75 4.31 -14.36
CA GLY A 98 -0.04 4.13 -15.62
C GLY A 98 1.17 5.05 -15.70
N ARG A 99 2.30 4.54 -16.18
CA ARG A 99 3.52 5.34 -16.38
C ARG A 99 4.04 5.23 -17.79
N ILE A 100 4.55 6.32 -18.33
CA ILE A 100 5.16 6.38 -19.66
C ILE A 100 6.60 6.86 -19.48
N HIS A 101 7.53 6.06 -20.00
CA HIS A 101 8.95 6.36 -20.04
C HIS A 101 9.38 6.64 -21.47
N LYS A 102 10.08 7.74 -21.68
CA LYS A 102 10.75 8.07 -22.94
C LYS A 102 12.03 7.24 -23.03
N TYR A 103 12.02 6.22 -23.89
CA TYR A 103 13.23 5.43 -24.14
C TYR A 103 14.10 6.08 -25.23
N LYS A 104 13.52 6.23 -26.44
CA LYS A 104 14.14 6.93 -27.57
C LYS A 104 13.18 7.91 -28.25
N SER A 105 12.05 8.18 -27.61
CA SER A 105 11.02 9.06 -28.14
C SER A 105 11.53 10.50 -28.23
N THR A 106 11.34 11.12 -29.40
CA THR A 106 11.60 12.55 -29.62
C THR A 106 10.44 13.43 -29.16
N ALA A 107 9.29 12.85 -28.79
CA ALA A 107 8.13 13.60 -28.35
C ALA A 107 8.41 14.32 -27.03
N SER A 108 7.94 15.56 -26.88
CA SER A 108 8.00 16.28 -25.61
C SER A 108 7.08 15.61 -24.57
N VAL A 109 7.29 15.90 -23.28
CA VAL A 109 6.42 15.40 -22.20
C VAL A 109 4.99 15.89 -22.42
N GLU A 110 4.81 17.15 -22.81
CA GLU A 110 3.51 17.75 -23.12
C GLU A 110 2.82 17.05 -24.29
N GLN A 111 3.58 16.67 -25.33
CA GLN A 111 3.03 15.91 -26.47
C GLN A 111 2.54 14.53 -26.03
N LEU A 112 3.27 13.84 -25.14
CA LEU A 112 2.85 12.54 -24.59
C LEU A 112 1.68 12.66 -23.61
N MET A 113 1.52 13.80 -22.93
CA MET A 113 0.38 14.06 -22.04
C MET A 113 -0.91 14.42 -22.79
N LYS A 114 -0.81 15.01 -23.99
CA LYS A 114 -1.95 15.55 -24.75
C LYS A 114 -3.11 14.56 -24.94
N PRO A 115 -2.90 13.26 -25.25
CA PRO A 115 -4.01 12.30 -25.38
C PRO A 115 -4.77 12.02 -24.08
N PHE A 116 -4.20 12.40 -22.92
CA PHE A 116 -4.81 12.25 -21.61
C PHE A 116 -5.32 13.59 -21.04
N ALA A 117 -5.32 14.65 -21.86
CA ALA A 117 -5.81 15.96 -21.45
C ALA A 117 -7.25 15.88 -20.93
N CYS A 118 -7.59 16.77 -20.00
CA CYS A 118 -8.85 16.76 -19.29
C CYS A 118 -10.04 16.98 -20.24
N GLU A 119 -10.75 15.91 -20.58
CA GLU A 119 -12.10 15.98 -21.13
C GLU A 119 -13.11 15.72 -20.02
N LYS A 120 -14.28 16.36 -20.11
CA LYS A 120 -15.35 16.19 -19.12
C LYS A 120 -15.79 14.72 -19.12
N GLY A 121 -15.58 14.03 -18.00
CA GLY A 121 -15.93 12.61 -17.85
C GLY A 121 -14.74 11.65 -17.81
N ASN A 122 -13.51 12.12 -18.07
CA ASN A 122 -12.32 11.28 -17.91
C ASN A 122 -12.14 10.86 -16.45
N ARG A 123 -11.93 9.56 -16.24
CA ARG A 123 -11.72 8.96 -14.91
C ARG A 123 -10.23 8.85 -14.56
N TRP A 124 -9.44 9.85 -14.94
CA TRP A 124 -8.01 9.89 -14.65
C TRP A 124 -7.47 11.32 -14.60
N LYS A 125 -6.24 11.46 -14.09
CA LYS A 125 -5.45 12.69 -14.08
C LYS A 125 -4.08 12.40 -14.66
N VAL A 126 -3.55 13.30 -15.47
CA VAL A 126 -2.20 13.17 -16.06
C VAL A 126 -1.25 14.19 -15.45
N TYR A 127 -0.02 13.76 -15.17
CA TYR A 127 1.03 14.58 -14.59
C TYR A 127 2.35 14.38 -15.32
N SER A 128 3.11 15.47 -15.43
CA SER A 128 4.56 15.36 -15.54
C SER A 128 5.14 15.12 -14.15
N ARG A 129 6.44 14.80 -14.07
CA ARG A 129 7.13 14.72 -12.77
C ARG A 129 7.04 16.03 -11.98
N SER A 130 7.12 17.18 -12.64
CA SER A 130 7.08 18.48 -11.98
C SER A 130 5.67 18.92 -11.57
N SER A 131 4.62 18.42 -12.23
CA SER A 131 3.22 18.77 -11.88
C SER A 131 2.56 17.81 -10.90
N MET A 132 3.22 16.70 -10.54
CA MET A 132 2.74 15.75 -9.55
C MET A 132 2.52 16.43 -8.19
N ALA A 133 1.43 16.10 -7.50
CA ALA A 133 1.11 16.69 -6.20
C ALA A 133 2.22 16.37 -5.16
N THR A 134 2.82 17.42 -4.58
CA THR A 134 3.95 17.32 -3.63
C THR A 134 3.69 16.36 -2.47
N ARG A 135 2.45 16.31 -1.96
CA ARG A 135 2.02 15.41 -0.87
C ARG A 135 2.26 13.92 -1.14
N LYS A 136 2.47 13.53 -2.39
CA LYS A 136 2.73 12.13 -2.78
C LYS A 136 4.20 11.77 -2.71
N HIS A 137 5.09 12.77 -2.68
CA HIS A 137 6.54 12.58 -2.73
C HIS A 137 7.01 11.69 -3.90
N TYR A 138 6.23 11.60 -4.98
CA TYR A 138 6.41 10.67 -6.10
C TYR A 138 6.85 11.39 -7.39
N GLN A 139 8.00 12.08 -7.34
CA GLN A 139 8.50 12.91 -8.47
C GLN A 139 10.02 12.86 -8.70
N LYS A 140 10.81 12.54 -7.68
CA LYS A 140 12.25 12.86 -7.67
C LYS A 140 13.14 11.86 -8.41
N ILE A 141 12.68 10.63 -8.66
CA ILE A 141 13.49 9.58 -9.29
C ILE A 141 13.00 9.26 -10.71
N ALA A 142 13.93 8.91 -11.61
CA ALA A 142 13.61 8.58 -13.01
C ALA A 142 12.68 7.36 -13.16
N ARG A 143 12.66 6.44 -12.18
CA ARG A 143 11.77 5.27 -12.16
C ARG A 143 10.27 5.61 -12.03
N VAL A 144 9.93 6.86 -11.69
CA VAL A 144 8.52 7.34 -11.68
C VAL A 144 7.92 7.38 -13.08
N GLY A 145 8.73 7.54 -14.13
CA GLY A 145 8.26 7.80 -15.49
C GLY A 145 8.23 9.30 -15.81
N ASP A 146 8.29 9.62 -17.10
CA ASP A 146 8.25 11.00 -17.59
C ASP A 146 6.83 11.58 -17.53
N VAL A 147 5.84 10.72 -17.81
CA VAL A 147 4.41 11.01 -17.65
C VAL A 147 3.78 9.97 -16.74
N VAL A 148 2.95 10.42 -15.79
CA VAL A 148 2.16 9.58 -14.90
C VAL A 148 0.68 9.82 -15.18
N VAL A 149 -0.04 8.75 -15.50
CA VAL A 149 -1.49 8.75 -15.71
C VAL A 149 -2.13 8.03 -14.51
N GLN A 150 -2.69 8.82 -13.60
CA GLN A 150 -3.33 8.32 -12.40
C GLN A 150 -4.81 8.07 -12.64
N GLY A 151 -5.27 6.83 -12.49
CA GLY A 151 -6.69 6.49 -12.49
C GLY A 151 -7.43 7.09 -11.29
N GLN A 152 -8.69 7.44 -11.50
CA GLN A 152 -9.68 7.50 -10.42
C GLN A 152 -10.11 6.07 -10.05
N PRO A 153 -10.60 5.83 -8.81
CA PRO A 153 -11.04 4.51 -8.37
C PRO A 153 -11.85 3.76 -9.42
N GLY A 154 -11.43 2.54 -9.73
CA GLY A 154 -12.01 1.65 -10.74
C GLY A 154 -11.41 1.75 -12.15
N THR A 155 -10.40 2.60 -12.36
CA THR A 155 -9.73 2.79 -13.65
C THR A 155 -8.33 2.19 -13.68
N SER A 156 -8.06 1.35 -14.68
CA SER A 156 -6.75 0.71 -14.91
C SER A 156 -6.21 1.01 -16.31
N PHE A 157 -4.89 0.97 -16.45
CA PHE A 157 -4.17 1.18 -17.71
C PHE A 157 -3.33 -0.04 -18.07
N TYR A 158 -3.39 -0.48 -19.32
CA TYR A 158 -2.52 -1.52 -19.86
C TYR A 158 -1.84 -1.07 -21.16
N SER A 159 -0.75 -1.73 -21.56
CA SER A 159 -0.09 -1.43 -22.84
C SER A 159 -1.05 -1.62 -24.02
N ASP A 160 -1.74 -2.76 -24.06
CA ASP A 160 -2.64 -3.19 -25.12
C ASP A 160 -3.56 -4.32 -24.63
N PRO A 161 -4.64 -4.65 -25.37
CA PRO A 161 -5.60 -5.68 -24.96
C PRO A 161 -5.01 -7.07 -24.70
N SER A 162 -3.90 -7.44 -25.34
CA SER A 162 -3.27 -8.76 -25.12
C SER A 162 -2.48 -8.86 -23.82
N LYS A 163 -2.28 -7.72 -23.14
CA LYS A 163 -1.53 -7.59 -21.87
C LYS A 163 -2.43 -7.18 -20.70
N ASP A 164 -3.75 -7.20 -20.88
CA ASP A 164 -4.72 -6.99 -19.81
C ASP A 164 -4.76 -8.23 -18.91
N TYR A 165 -4.60 -8.04 -17.61
CA TYR A 165 -4.71 -9.12 -16.62
C TYR A 165 -6.17 -9.45 -16.27
N HIS A 166 -7.12 -8.64 -16.74
CA HIS A 166 -8.55 -8.78 -16.49
C HIS A 166 -8.90 -8.89 -15.00
N LEU A 167 -8.22 -8.10 -14.18
CA LEU A 167 -8.45 -8.03 -12.73
C LEU A 167 -9.85 -7.47 -12.43
N SER A 168 -10.52 -8.06 -11.44
CA SER A 168 -11.82 -7.59 -10.92
C SER A 168 -11.68 -6.45 -9.91
N GLY A 169 -10.50 -6.38 -9.27
CA GLY A 169 -10.12 -5.34 -8.33
C GLY A 169 -8.63 -5.03 -8.45
N ASP A 170 -8.25 -3.83 -8.08
CA ASP A 170 -6.86 -3.38 -8.10
C ASP A 170 -6.65 -2.27 -7.04
N HIS A 171 -5.39 -1.95 -6.77
CA HIS A 171 -5.00 -1.00 -5.75
C HIS A 171 -3.81 -0.15 -6.22
N GLY A 172 -3.49 0.90 -5.44
CA GLY A 172 -2.45 1.88 -5.80
C GLY A 172 -3.00 3.22 -6.29
N TYR A 173 -4.32 3.45 -6.21
CA TYR A 173 -4.94 4.75 -6.44
C TYR A 173 -4.42 5.81 -5.45
N ASP A 174 -4.98 7.02 -5.51
CA ASP A 174 -4.66 8.04 -4.50
C ASP A 174 -4.93 7.53 -3.09
N PHE A 175 -3.94 7.59 -2.19
CA PHE A 175 -4.06 7.08 -0.82
C PHE A 175 -5.13 7.81 0.00
N ILE A 176 -5.60 8.98 -0.45
CA ILE A 176 -6.71 9.71 0.18
C ILE A 176 -8.07 9.07 -0.08
N ASN A 177 -8.19 8.18 -1.07
CA ASN A 177 -9.44 7.52 -1.37
C ASN A 177 -9.79 6.54 -0.24
N PRO A 178 -11.04 6.51 0.25
CA PRO A 178 -11.45 5.60 1.32
C PRO A 178 -11.14 4.12 1.03
N SER A 179 -11.27 3.67 -0.22
CA SER A 179 -10.97 2.29 -0.61
C SER A 179 -9.48 1.92 -0.55
N MET A 180 -8.58 2.90 -0.43
CA MET A 180 -7.13 2.67 -0.28
C MET A 180 -6.66 2.76 1.18
N GLN A 181 -7.54 3.06 2.12
CA GLN A 181 -7.20 3.11 3.54
C GLN A 181 -6.94 1.70 4.06
N THR A 182 -6.02 1.60 5.03
CA THR A 182 -5.55 0.34 5.59
C THR A 182 -6.04 0.17 7.03
N VAL A 183 -5.92 -1.05 7.55
CA VAL A 183 -6.10 -1.33 8.97
C VAL A 183 -4.80 -1.12 9.74
N PHE A 184 -4.94 -0.74 11.01
CA PHE A 184 -3.86 -0.74 11.99
C PHE A 184 -4.44 -1.16 13.33
N PHE A 185 -3.99 -2.29 13.85
CA PHE A 185 -4.30 -2.77 15.19
C PHE A 185 -3.00 -3.07 15.93
N ALA A 186 -2.95 -2.75 17.22
CA ALA A 186 -1.80 -3.04 18.05
C ALA A 186 -2.24 -3.45 19.46
N MET A 187 -1.50 -4.37 20.07
CA MET A 187 -1.67 -4.76 21.45
C MET A 187 -0.32 -5.16 22.06
N GLY A 188 -0.18 -5.03 23.37
CA GLY A 188 1.02 -5.45 24.09
C GLY A 188 1.35 -4.54 25.27
N PRO A 189 2.43 -4.84 26.01
CA PRO A 189 2.82 -4.10 27.21
C PRO A 189 3.15 -2.62 26.94
N SER A 190 3.58 -2.27 25.72
CA SER A 190 3.94 -0.89 25.35
C SER A 190 2.80 -0.13 24.66
N ILE A 191 1.62 -0.74 24.52
CA ILE A 191 0.49 -0.19 23.76
C ILE A 191 -0.65 0.17 24.72
N LYS A 192 -1.15 1.41 24.63
CA LYS A 192 -2.29 1.89 25.44
C LYS A 192 -3.55 1.06 25.13
N ARG A 193 -4.14 0.49 26.17
CA ARG A 193 -5.37 -0.32 26.07
C ARG A 193 -6.60 0.56 25.83
N GLY A 194 -7.55 0.06 25.03
CA GLY A 194 -8.83 0.73 24.78
C GLY A 194 -8.73 2.04 24.00
N ALA A 195 -7.57 2.36 23.43
CA ALA A 195 -7.37 3.57 22.66
C ALA A 195 -7.83 3.38 21.20
N VAL A 196 -8.50 4.39 20.66
CA VAL A 196 -8.78 4.54 19.22
C VAL A 196 -8.10 5.82 18.76
N MET A 197 -7.20 5.69 17.79
CA MET A 197 -6.44 6.83 17.28
C MET A 197 -7.07 7.41 16.01
N PRO A 198 -6.86 8.71 15.72
CA PRO A 198 -7.18 9.25 14.40
C PRO A 198 -6.31 8.57 13.32
N ALA A 199 -6.78 8.64 12.07
CA ALA A 199 -6.03 8.12 10.93
C ALA A 199 -4.67 8.80 10.79
N PHE A 200 -3.65 8.03 10.43
CA PHE A 200 -2.27 8.48 10.24
C PHE A 200 -1.61 7.75 9.07
N GLN A 201 -0.42 8.20 8.66
CA GLN A 201 0.28 7.63 7.50
C GLN A 201 1.27 6.53 7.90
N ASN A 202 1.38 5.50 7.06
CA ASN A 202 2.27 4.35 7.28
C ASN A 202 3.77 4.71 7.35
N ILE A 203 4.18 5.88 6.84
CA ILE A 203 5.55 6.39 6.99
C ILE A 203 5.97 6.55 8.45
N GLU A 204 5.01 6.60 9.37
CA GLU A 204 5.23 6.72 10.80
C GLU A 204 5.51 5.36 11.48
N TYR A 205 5.23 4.22 10.84
CA TYR A 205 5.43 2.89 11.43
C TYR A 205 6.89 2.64 11.85
N LEU A 206 7.85 3.13 11.06
CA LEU A 206 9.26 2.97 11.42
C LEU A 206 9.59 3.66 12.75
N ASN A 207 9.04 4.87 12.98
CA ASN A 207 9.23 5.59 14.23
C ASN A 207 8.63 4.81 15.41
N LEU A 208 7.42 4.27 15.24
CA LEU A 208 6.77 3.42 16.23
C LEU A 208 7.61 2.20 16.62
N PHE A 209 8.14 1.48 15.63
CA PHE A 209 8.91 0.27 15.90
C PHE A 209 10.23 0.60 16.60
N LEU A 210 10.93 1.65 16.17
CA LEU A 210 12.19 2.06 16.78
C LEU A 210 12.06 2.48 18.25
N GLU A 211 10.99 3.19 18.60
CA GLU A 211 10.69 3.55 19.99
C GLU A 211 10.51 2.30 20.87
N ASN A 212 9.84 1.27 20.34
CA ASN A 212 9.66 -0.01 21.05
C ASN A 212 10.94 -0.85 21.16
N PHE A 213 11.99 -0.55 20.39
CA PHE A 213 13.27 -1.27 20.41
C PHE A 213 14.41 -0.48 21.09
N ASP A 214 14.16 0.73 21.59
CA ASP A 214 15.21 1.67 22.06
C ASP A 214 16.34 1.88 21.03
N ILE A 215 16.00 1.84 19.73
CA ILE A 215 16.96 2.00 18.63
C ILE A 215 16.92 3.45 18.14
N LYS A 216 18.03 4.18 18.25
CA LYS A 216 18.16 5.53 17.69
C LYS A 216 18.52 5.46 16.20
N LEU A 217 17.63 5.93 15.33
CA LEU A 217 17.94 6.16 13.91
C LEU A 217 18.36 7.61 13.66
N GLN A 218 19.31 7.78 12.74
CA GLN A 218 19.87 9.07 12.32
C GLN A 218 19.16 9.65 11.08
N ILE A 219 18.35 8.87 10.36
CA ILE A 219 17.73 9.26 9.08
C ILE A 219 16.30 8.71 9.01
N CYS A 220 15.32 9.45 9.51
CA CYS A 220 13.91 9.21 9.19
C CYS A 220 13.28 10.53 8.73
N LEU A 221 12.55 10.49 7.62
CA LEU A 221 11.86 11.65 7.03
C LEU A 221 10.56 12.00 7.76
N ALA A 222 10.19 11.26 8.80
CA ALA A 222 8.92 11.35 9.51
C ALA A 222 9.08 11.85 10.95
N CYS A 223 8.06 12.55 11.45
CA CYS A 223 8.06 13.28 12.71
C CYS A 223 8.11 12.33 13.92
N ARG A 224 9.20 12.36 14.71
CA ARG A 224 9.32 11.68 16.01
C ARG A 224 8.21 12.00 17.04
N LYS A 225 7.32 12.96 16.78
CA LYS A 225 6.35 13.47 17.77
C LYS A 225 4.99 12.77 17.79
N MET A 226 4.65 11.97 16.78
CA MET A 226 3.26 11.48 16.65
C MET A 226 2.90 10.40 17.69
N PHE A 227 3.87 9.61 18.15
CA PHE A 227 3.66 8.53 19.13
C PHE A 227 4.05 8.89 20.56
N GLN A 228 4.76 9.99 20.78
CA GLN A 228 5.12 10.51 22.10
C GLN A 228 3.90 10.88 22.97
N THR A 229 2.73 11.10 22.36
CA THR A 229 1.48 11.37 23.10
C THR A 229 0.83 10.11 23.68
N MET A 230 1.38 8.91 23.45
CA MET A 230 0.92 7.69 24.11
C MET A 230 1.43 7.55 25.56
N GLU A 231 2.42 8.34 25.97
CA GLU A 231 3.01 8.26 27.31
C GLU A 231 2.40 9.24 28.32
N HIS A 232 1.81 10.36 27.91
CA HIS A 232 1.32 11.40 28.85
C HIS A 232 -0.08 11.88 28.49
N SER A 233 -1.07 11.30 29.17
CA SER A 233 -2.37 11.94 29.41
C SER A 233 -2.96 11.26 30.64
N ASP A 234 -2.66 11.86 31.80
CA ASP A 234 -3.33 11.62 33.09
C ASP A 234 -4.83 11.93 33.01
#